data_AF-A0A9D6IU34-F1
#
_entry.id   AF-A0A9D6IU34-F1
#
_cell.length_a   1.000
_cell.length_b   1.000
_cell.length_c   1.000
_cell.angle_alpha   90.00
_cell.angle_beta   90.00
_cell.angle_gamma   90.00
#
_symmetry.space_group_name_H-M   'P 1'
#
loop_
_entity.id
_entity.type
_entity.pdbx_description
1 polymer ?
#
loop_
_entity_poly.entity_id
_entity_poly.type
_entity_poly.pdbx_seq_one_letter_code
_entity_poly.pdbx_strand_id
1 'polypeptide(L)'
;MTEGRIAGTDFVPSPLAHPHCMSVCAVIRLDDGGFLPFVRCASREAVFELLKGRLGPDPDEPLARFLREAAPSASRRAAGAIVLHASMDAEHFDVSRSMRCPVAVLGPDGAAIPACSWGVLHREAGR
;
A
#
# COMPACT_ATOMS: atom_id res chain seq x y z
N MET A 1 -19.03 3.55 -0.01
CA MET A 1 -17.68 3.96 0.47
C MET A 1 -17.63 3.69 1.97
N THR A 2 -17.02 2.58 2.42
CA THR A 2 -16.74 2.11 3.82
C THR A 2 -17.60 2.52 5.03
N GLU A 3 -18.79 3.10 4.87
CA GLU A 3 -19.63 3.66 5.95
C GLU A 3 -18.87 4.60 6.91
N GLY A 4 -17.93 5.39 6.38
CA GLY A 4 -17.10 6.30 7.19
C GLY A 4 -16.02 5.61 8.03
N ARG A 5 -15.88 4.28 7.96
CA ARG A 5 -14.86 3.54 8.72
C ARG A 5 -13.43 3.82 8.25
N ILE A 6 -13.24 4.39 7.05
CA ILE A 6 -11.95 4.87 6.53
C ILE A 6 -12.12 6.32 6.07
N ALA A 7 -11.20 7.17 6.49
CA ALA A 7 -11.06 8.56 6.08
C ALA A 7 -9.75 8.76 5.29
N GLY A 8 -9.65 9.84 4.52
CA GLY A 8 -8.41 10.17 3.78
C GLY A 8 -7.19 10.37 4.70
N THR A 9 -7.42 10.76 5.95
CA THR A 9 -6.37 10.90 6.97
C THR A 9 -5.84 9.56 7.49
N ASP A 10 -6.51 8.44 7.18
CA ASP A 10 -6.05 7.10 7.56
C ASP A 10 -4.90 6.58 6.67
N PHE A 11 -4.55 7.33 5.62
CA PHE A 11 -3.52 6.95 4.65
C PHE A 11 -2.15 7.58 4.97
N VAL A 12 -1.10 6.79 4.79
CA VAL A 12 0.30 7.24 4.80
C VAL A 12 0.94 6.99 3.43
N PRO A 13 1.99 7.73 3.03
CA PRO A 13 2.76 7.39 1.84
C PRO A 13 3.30 5.96 1.93
N SER A 14 3.24 5.21 0.83
CA SER A 14 3.87 3.88 0.79
C SER A 14 5.39 4.02 0.89
N PRO A 15 6.08 3.31 1.80
CA PRO A 15 7.55 3.34 1.87
C PRO A 15 8.22 2.60 0.70
N LEU A 16 7.46 1.84 -0.09
CA LEU A 16 7.96 1.02 -1.22
C LEU A 16 7.72 1.66 -2.58
N ALA A 17 7.08 2.82 -2.61
CA ALA A 17 6.81 3.58 -3.83
C ALA A 17 7.25 5.03 -3.63
N HIS A 18 7.35 5.76 -4.74
CA HIS A 18 7.50 7.21 -4.65
C HIS A 18 6.28 7.80 -3.89
N PRO A 19 6.44 8.78 -3.00
CA PRO A 19 5.37 9.24 -2.10
C PRO A 19 4.09 9.72 -2.79
N HIS A 20 4.20 10.19 -4.02
CA HIS A 20 3.06 10.64 -4.84
C HIS A 20 2.41 9.51 -5.66
N CYS A 21 2.99 8.30 -5.69
CA CYS A 21 2.44 7.19 -6.45
C CYS A 21 1.38 6.40 -5.69
N MET A 22 1.63 6.14 -4.41
CA MET A 22 0.86 5.19 -3.63
C MET A 22 0.72 5.69 -2.20
N SER A 23 -0.51 5.70 -1.71
CA SER A 23 -0.81 5.87 -0.29
C SER A 23 -1.49 4.62 0.23
N VAL A 24 -1.16 4.22 1.44
CA VAL A 24 -1.57 2.97 2.04
C VAL A 24 -2.30 3.26 3.34
N CYS A 25 -3.48 2.67 3.50
CA CYS A 25 -4.18 2.54 4.77
C CYS A 25 -4.02 1.09 5.22
N ALA A 26 -3.06 0.85 6.12
CA ALA A 26 -2.93 -0.44 6.79
C ALA A 26 -4.09 -0.64 7.76
N VAL A 27 -4.72 -1.81 7.73
CA VAL A 27 -5.91 -2.13 8.51
C VAL A 27 -5.74 -3.41 9.31
N ILE A 28 -6.22 -3.39 10.54
CA ILE A 28 -6.40 -4.57 11.39
C ILE A 28 -7.80 -5.09 11.12
N ARG A 29 -7.96 -6.35 10.72
CA ARG A 29 -9.28 -6.97 10.63
C ARG A 29 -9.69 -7.48 12.02
N LEU A 30 -10.88 -7.08 12.43
CA LEU A 30 -11.48 -7.46 13.70
C LEU A 30 -12.32 -8.73 13.54
N ASP A 31 -12.52 -9.46 14.64
CA ASP A 31 -13.26 -10.73 14.64
C ASP A 31 -14.75 -10.57 14.25
N ASP A 32 -15.31 -9.38 14.45
CA ASP A 32 -16.68 -9.02 14.06
C ASP A 32 -16.83 -8.69 12.55
N GLY A 33 -15.77 -8.89 11.76
CA GLY A 33 -15.72 -8.54 10.34
C GLY A 33 -15.45 -7.06 10.06
N GLY A 34 -15.30 -6.24 11.10
CA GLY A 34 -14.86 -4.86 11.02
C GLY A 34 -13.37 -4.72 10.69
N PHE A 35 -12.93 -3.47 10.58
CA PHE A 35 -11.53 -3.14 10.40
C PHE A 35 -11.16 -1.84 11.13
N LEU A 36 -9.92 -1.77 11.60
CA LEU A 36 -9.36 -0.62 12.31
C LEU A 36 -8.10 -0.13 11.57
N PRO A 37 -8.08 1.10 11.05
CA PRO A 37 -6.88 1.69 10.48
C PRO A 37 -5.76 1.82 11.52
N PHE A 38 -4.54 1.42 11.16
CA PHE A 38 -3.39 1.40 12.06
C PHE A 38 -3.07 2.78 12.65
N VAL A 39 -3.26 3.85 11.87
CA VAL A 39 -2.96 5.22 12.35
C VAL A 39 -3.89 5.71 13.47
N ARG A 40 -4.93 4.93 13.80
CA ARG A 40 -5.81 5.20 14.95
C ARG A 40 -5.28 4.61 16.26
N CYS A 41 -4.31 3.70 16.18
CA CYS A 41 -3.65 3.09 17.33
C CYS A 41 -2.12 3.26 17.32
N ALA A 42 -1.56 3.86 16.28
CA ALA A 42 -0.14 4.19 16.15
C ALA A 42 0.05 5.56 15.48
N SER A 43 1.21 6.19 15.69
CA SER A 43 1.57 7.37 14.92
C SER A 43 1.79 7.04 13.45
N ARG A 44 1.65 8.03 12.57
CA ARG A 44 1.86 7.86 11.12
C ARG A 44 3.28 7.40 10.81
N GLU A 45 4.26 7.87 11.58
CA GLU A 45 5.67 7.50 11.49
C GLU A 45 5.85 6.03 11.86
N ALA A 46 5.24 5.57 12.96
CA ALA A 46 5.30 4.17 13.36
C ALA A 46 4.64 3.26 12.31
N VAL A 47 3.52 3.68 11.72
CA VAL A 47 2.88 2.95 10.61
C VAL A 47 3.78 2.92 9.39
N PHE A 48 4.42 4.04 9.02
CA PHE A 48 5.36 4.10 7.91
C PHE A 48 6.55 3.15 8.11
N GLU A 49 7.14 3.13 9.31
CA GLU A 49 8.23 2.21 9.67
C GLU A 49 7.78 0.74 9.62
N LEU A 50 6.59 0.43 10.17
CA LEU A 50 6.03 -0.93 10.12
C LEU A 50 5.82 -1.41 8.69
N LEU A 51 5.46 -0.52 7.77
CA LEU A 51 5.23 -0.86 6.37
C LEU A 51 6.52 -1.05 5.55
N LYS A 52 7.69 -0.62 6.06
CA LYS A 52 8.97 -0.81 5.35
C LYS A 52 9.26 -2.30 5.20
N GLY A 53 9.10 -2.80 3.97
CA GLY A 53 9.34 -4.20 3.61
C GLY A 53 8.17 -5.16 3.88
N ARG A 54 6.97 -4.66 4.22
CA ARG A 54 5.83 -5.50 4.65
C ARG A 54 4.58 -5.22 3.82
N LEU A 55 4.50 -5.90 2.67
CA LEU A 55 3.26 -6.01 1.87
C LEU A 55 2.77 -7.48 1.80
N GLY A 56 3.38 -8.38 2.56
CA GLY A 56 2.99 -9.79 2.64
C GLY A 56 1.77 -10.01 3.55
N PRO A 57 1.03 -11.10 3.34
CA PRO A 57 -0.15 -11.43 4.14
C PRO A 57 0.16 -11.88 5.57
N ASP A 58 1.38 -12.35 5.84
CA ASP A 58 1.78 -12.89 7.14
C ASP A 58 2.48 -11.85 8.01
N PRO A 59 2.01 -11.61 9.25
CA PRO A 59 2.68 -10.71 10.17
C PRO A 59 3.94 -11.35 10.74
N ASP A 60 5.07 -10.69 10.54
CA ASP A 60 6.30 -10.97 11.28
C ASP A 60 6.20 -10.48 12.74
N GLU A 61 7.16 -10.85 13.58
CA GLU A 61 7.04 -10.66 15.03
C GLU A 61 6.80 -9.21 15.49
N PRO A 62 7.43 -8.16 14.92
CA PRO A 62 7.13 -6.79 15.31
C PRO A 62 5.70 -6.36 14.96
N LEU A 63 5.18 -6.80 13.81
CA LEU A 63 3.80 -6.52 13.41
C LEU A 63 2.83 -7.32 14.29
N ALA A 64 3.11 -8.60 14.53
CA ALA A 64 2.31 -9.45 15.40
C ALA A 64 2.26 -8.92 16.84
N ARG A 65 3.36 -8.37 17.37
CA ARG A 65 3.39 -7.71 18.68
C ARG A 65 2.50 -6.48 18.70
N PHE A 66 2.67 -5.59 17.72
CA PHE A 66 1.85 -4.38 17.61
C PHE A 66 0.36 -4.74 17.58
N LEU A 67 -0.03 -5.73 16.77
CA LEU A 67 -1.43 -6.19 16.69
C LEU A 67 -1.96 -6.67 18.04
N ARG A 68 -1.18 -7.43 18.81
CA ARG A 68 -1.58 -7.91 20.15
C ARG A 68 -1.80 -6.78 21.15
N GLU A 69 -0.96 -5.74 21.11
CA GLU A 69 -1.03 -4.60 22.03
C GLU A 69 -2.14 -3.62 21.63
N ALA A 70 -2.27 -3.34 20.33
CA ALA A 70 -3.19 -2.32 19.81
C ALA A 70 -4.63 -2.82 19.63
N ALA A 71 -4.84 -4.12 19.38
CA ALA A 71 -6.16 -4.68 19.12
C ALA A 71 -6.26 -6.13 19.64
N PRO A 72 -6.48 -6.33 20.95
CA PRO A 72 -6.56 -7.67 21.56
C PRO A 72 -7.67 -8.56 20.96
N SER A 73 -8.71 -7.96 20.38
CA SER A 73 -9.84 -8.61 19.71
C SER A 73 -9.63 -8.84 18.21
N ALA A 74 -8.41 -8.66 17.70
CA ALA A 74 -8.09 -8.90 16.31
C ALA A 74 -7.64 -10.34 16.08
N SER A 75 -8.15 -10.96 15.02
CA SER A 75 -7.67 -12.28 14.60
C SER A 75 -6.18 -12.19 14.30
N ARG A 76 -5.37 -13.07 14.90
CA ARG A 76 -3.89 -13.09 14.73
C ARG A 76 -3.41 -13.30 13.29
N ARG A 77 -4.33 -13.54 12.35
CA ARG A 77 -4.08 -13.88 10.94
C ARG A 77 -4.44 -12.77 9.95
N ALA A 78 -4.96 -11.62 10.39
CA ALA A 78 -5.63 -10.71 9.46
C ALA A 78 -5.20 -9.25 9.61
N ALA A 79 -3.94 -8.97 9.30
CA ALA A 79 -3.55 -7.64 8.84
C ALA A 79 -3.79 -7.55 7.33
N GLY A 80 -4.30 -6.42 6.87
CA GLY A 80 -4.50 -6.15 5.45
C GLY A 80 -4.12 -4.71 5.11
N ALA A 81 -4.08 -4.38 3.82
CA ALA A 81 -3.83 -3.03 3.36
C ALA A 81 -4.85 -2.63 2.30
N ILE A 82 -5.37 -1.42 2.42
CA ILE A 82 -6.10 -0.74 1.35
C ILE A 82 -5.13 0.24 0.72
N VAL A 83 -4.93 0.09 -0.58
CA VAL A 83 -3.92 0.84 -1.33
C VAL A 83 -4.62 1.78 -2.30
N LEU A 84 -4.38 3.08 -2.15
CA LEU A 84 -4.71 4.08 -3.15
C LEU A 84 -3.49 4.26 -4.04
N HIS A 85 -3.64 3.91 -5.32
CA HIS A 85 -2.60 4.09 -6.32
C HIS A 85 -3.06 5.17 -7.31
N ALA A 86 -2.26 6.23 -7.45
CA ALA A 86 -2.47 7.26 -8.46
C ALA A 86 -2.01 6.71 -9.82
N SER A 87 -2.68 5.69 -10.35
CA SER A 87 -2.30 5.09 -11.62
C SER A 87 -2.25 6.15 -12.71
N MET A 88 -1.20 6.11 -13.53
CA MET A 88 -1.11 6.95 -14.72
C MET A 88 -1.78 6.22 -15.89
N ASP A 89 -2.25 6.98 -16.87
CA ASP A 89 -2.75 6.53 -18.16
C ASP A 89 -2.16 7.41 -19.27
N ALA A 90 -2.57 7.18 -20.51
CA ALA A 90 -2.07 7.95 -21.65
C ALA A 90 -2.45 9.44 -21.59
N GLU A 91 -3.53 9.80 -20.89
CA GLU A 91 -4.01 11.18 -20.79
C GLU A 91 -3.36 11.96 -19.64
N HIS A 92 -2.95 11.28 -18.57
CA HIS A 92 -2.42 11.88 -17.34
C HIS A 92 -0.99 11.42 -17.00
N PHE A 93 -0.20 11.06 -18.02
CA PHE A 93 1.16 10.56 -17.81
C PHE A 93 2.12 11.66 -17.32
N ASP A 94 2.80 11.39 -16.21
CA ASP A 94 3.81 12.28 -15.63
C ASP A 94 5.21 11.65 -15.73
N VAL A 95 6.00 12.17 -16.67
CA VAL A 95 7.39 11.74 -16.91
C VAL A 95 8.27 11.97 -15.68
N SER A 96 8.11 13.11 -15.00
CA SER A 96 8.92 13.47 -13.83
C SER A 96 8.72 12.49 -12.68
N ARG A 97 7.50 11.99 -12.53
CA ARG A 97 7.14 10.94 -11.58
C ARG A 97 7.63 9.56 -12.03
N SER A 98 7.51 9.22 -13.31
CA SER A 98 8.00 7.97 -13.90
C SER A 98 9.50 7.76 -13.66
N MET A 99 10.32 8.81 -13.85
CA MET A 99 11.77 8.73 -13.71
C MET A 99 12.27 8.48 -12.28
N ARG A 100 11.39 8.60 -11.27
CA ARG A 100 11.71 8.39 -9.85
C ARG A 100 11.12 7.11 -9.28
N CYS A 101 10.53 6.27 -10.13
CA CYS A 101 9.86 5.07 -9.69
C CYS A 101 10.89 4.02 -9.23
N PRO A 102 10.86 3.57 -7.96
CA PRO A 102 11.77 2.53 -7.49
C PRO A 102 11.31 1.11 -7.90
N VAL A 103 10.12 0.99 -8.50
CA VAL A 103 9.52 -0.28 -8.92
C VAL A 103 9.52 -0.35 -10.45
N ALA A 104 10.21 -1.34 -11.01
CA ALA A 104 10.28 -1.57 -12.44
C ALA A 104 9.93 -3.02 -12.80
N VAL A 105 9.29 -3.20 -13.95
CA VAL A 105 9.09 -4.48 -14.62
C VAL A 105 10.26 -4.67 -15.57
N LEU A 106 10.86 -5.87 -15.57
CA LEU A 106 11.86 -6.22 -16.57
C LEU A 106 11.14 -6.60 -17.88
N GLY A 107 11.45 -5.86 -18.94
CA GLY A 107 10.98 -6.13 -20.29
C GLY A 107 11.65 -7.37 -20.88
N PRO A 108 11.07 -7.95 -21.95
CA PRO A 108 11.64 -9.12 -22.63
C PRO A 108 13.05 -8.89 -23.21
N ASP A 109 13.39 -7.64 -23.50
CA ASP A 109 14.69 -7.17 -23.98
C ASP A 109 15.68 -6.84 -22.85
N GLY A 110 15.27 -7.08 -21.60
CA GLY A 110 16.05 -6.76 -20.41
C GLY A 110 15.95 -5.30 -19.95
N ALA A 111 15.17 -4.45 -20.63
CA ALA A 111 14.96 -3.08 -20.18
C ALA A 111 14.19 -3.04 -18.85
N ALA A 112 14.64 -2.22 -17.90
CA ALA A 112 13.88 -1.94 -16.68
C ALA A 112 12.85 -0.83 -16.96
N ILE A 113 11.58 -1.21 -17.08
CA ILE A 113 10.48 -0.29 -17.38
C ILE A 113 9.77 0.05 -16.06
N PRO A 114 9.67 1.33 -15.64
CA PRO A 114 8.91 1.70 -14.46
C PRO A 114 7.51 1.09 -14.47
N ALA A 115 7.07 0.50 -13.35
CA ALA A 115 5.81 -0.25 -13.30
C ALA A 115 4.58 0.60 -13.70
N CYS A 116 4.62 1.89 -13.40
CA CYS A 116 3.60 2.84 -13.81
C CYS A 116 3.60 3.13 -15.31
N SER A 117 4.75 3.09 -15.98
CA SER A 117 4.88 3.23 -17.44
C SER A 117 4.49 1.94 -18.14
N TRP A 118 4.78 0.78 -17.54
CA TRP A 118 4.38 -0.52 -18.07
C TRP A 118 2.87 -0.60 -18.28
N GLY A 119 2.08 -0.20 -17.27
CA GLY A 119 0.63 -0.19 -17.36
C GLY A 119 0.04 0.77 -18.41
N VAL A 120 0.80 1.79 -18.84
CA VAL A 120 0.41 2.70 -19.92
C VAL A 120 0.82 2.13 -21.28
N LEU A 121 2.09 1.74 -21.41
CA LEU A 121 2.67 1.24 -22.66
C LEU A 121 2.09 -0.11 -23.11
N HIS A 122 1.70 -0.95 -22.16
CA HIS A 122 1.23 -2.32 -22.41
C HIS A 122 -0.24 -2.53 -22.03
N ARG A 123 -1.01 -1.46 -21.82
CA ARG A 123 -2.42 -1.53 -21.41
C ARG A 123 -3.29 -2.33 -22.39
N GLU A 124 -3.00 -2.21 -23.67
CA GLU A 124 -3.77 -2.85 -24.75
C GLU A 124 -3.35 -4.30 -24.99
N ALA A 125 -2.13 -4.69 -24.60
CA ALA A 125 -1.63 -6.06 -24.74
C ALA A 125 -2.30 -7.05 -23.76
N GLY A 126 -3.09 -6.55 -22.80
CA GLY A 126 -3.87 -7.34 -21.85
C GLY A 126 -5.38 -7.32 -22.09
N ARG A 127 -5.85 -6.91 -23.27
CA ARG A 127 -7.26 -7.02 -23.71
C ARG A 127 -7.46 -8.22 -24.62
#